data_AF-A0A3P8U1D2-F1
#
_entry.id   AF-A0A3P8U1D2-F1
#
_cell.length_a   1.000
_cell.length_b   1.000
_cell.length_c   1.000
_cell.angle_alpha   90.00
_cell.angle_beta   90.00
_cell.angle_gamma   90.00
#
_symmetry.space_group_name_H-M   'P 1'
#
loop_
_entity.id
_entity.type
_entity.pdbx_description
1 polymer ?
#
loop_
_entity_poly.entity_id
_entity_poly.type
_entity_poly.pdbx_seq_one_letter_code
_entity_poly.pdbx_strand_id
1 'polypeptide(L)' 'VICKDGVSECPDETTCCETPEGTWACCPMPEAVCCEDFVHCCPKGKKCNLVALRALLS' A
#
# COMPACT_ATOMS: atom_id res chain seq x y z
N VAL A 1 -2.54 -5.86 14.01
CA VAL A 1 -3.53 -5.07 13.22
C VAL A 1 -4.31 -6.00 12.31
N ILE A 2 -5.62 -6.20 12.56
CA ILE A 2 -6.46 -6.99 11.64
C ILE A 2 -6.89 -6.08 10.48
N CYS A 3 -6.67 -6.56 9.27
CA CYS A 3 -7.01 -5.86 8.04
C CYS A 3 -8.54 -5.84 7.83
N LYS A 4 -8.98 -5.07 6.82
CA LYS A 4 -10.41 -4.79 6.62
C LYS A 4 -11.22 -6.02 6.19
N ASP A 5 -10.54 -7.08 5.77
CA ASP A 5 -11.11 -8.41 5.47
C ASP A 5 -11.41 -9.24 6.72
N GLY A 6 -10.84 -8.91 7.89
CA GLY A 6 -11.00 -9.69 9.10
C GLY A 6 -10.22 -11.01 9.11
N VAL A 7 -9.43 -11.29 8.07
CA VAL A 7 -8.68 -12.54 7.89
C VAL A 7 -7.17 -12.27 7.93
N SER A 8 -6.73 -11.23 7.25
CA SER A 8 -5.32 -10.88 7.18
C SER A 8 -4.91 -10.10 8.43
N GLU A 9 -3.79 -10.51 9.02
CA GLU A 9 -3.22 -9.86 10.20
C GLU A 9 -1.83 -9.32 9.86
N CYS A 10 -1.60 -8.07 10.23
CA CYS A 10 -0.31 -7.42 10.11
C CYS A 10 0.26 -7.09 11.50
N PRO A 11 1.60 -7.01 11.64
CA PRO A 11 2.27 -6.65 12.89
C PRO A 11 1.82 -5.28 13.44
N ASP A 12 2.14 -5.00 14.69
CA ASP A 12 1.93 -3.66 15.24
C ASP A 12 2.77 -2.61 14.49
N GLU A 13 2.30 -1.37 14.44
CA GLU A 13 2.89 -0.26 13.66
C GLU A 13 2.95 -0.48 12.14
N THR A 14 2.05 -1.33 11.60
CA THR A 14 1.92 -1.55 10.15
C THR A 14 0.56 -1.12 9.62
N THR A 15 0.47 -0.94 8.30
CA THR A 15 -0.79 -0.60 7.62
C THR A 15 -1.14 -1.68 6.61
N CYS A 16 -2.41 -2.11 6.63
CA CYS A 16 -2.96 -3.07 5.70
C CYS A 16 -3.25 -2.43 4.33
N CYS A 17 -2.74 -3.04 3.27
CA CYS A 17 -3.00 -2.64 1.89
C CYS A 17 -3.50 -3.79 1.04
N GLU A 18 -4.52 -3.53 0.25
CA GLU A 18 -5.05 -4.48 -0.73
C GLU A 18 -4.06 -4.60 -1.90
N THR A 19 -3.89 -5.81 -2.43
CA THR A 19 -3.06 -6.11 -3.59
C THR A 19 -3.94 -6.20 -4.86
N PRO A 20 -3.37 -6.14 -6.08
CA PRO A 20 -4.16 -6.28 -7.30
C PRO A 20 -4.78 -7.69 -7.46
N GLU A 21 -4.32 -8.65 -6.66
CA GLU A 21 -4.81 -10.03 -6.61
C GLU A 21 -6.03 -10.18 -5.68
N GLY A 22 -6.44 -9.10 -4.99
CA GLY A 22 -7.49 -9.12 -3.98
C GLY A 22 -7.04 -9.73 -2.64
N THR A 23 -5.73 -9.82 -2.43
CA THR A 23 -5.13 -10.23 -1.15
C THR A 23 -4.69 -9.01 -0.34
N TRP A 24 -4.14 -9.21 0.85
CA TRP A 24 -3.64 -8.12 1.70
C TRP A 24 -2.15 -8.25 1.94
N ALA A 25 -1.47 -7.11 1.88
CA ALA A 25 -0.07 -6.94 2.21
C ALA A 25 0.08 -5.96 3.38
N CYS A 26 1.13 -6.20 4.18
CA CYS A 26 1.43 -5.39 5.34
C CYS A 26 2.54 -4.40 5.03
N CYS A 27 2.27 -3.12 5.20
CA CYS A 27 3.27 -2.09 5.00
C CYS A 27 3.95 -1.73 6.32
N PRO A 28 5.29 -1.73 6.38
CA PRO A 28 6.07 -1.62 7.62
C PRO A 28 6.08 -0.21 8.23
N MET A 29 5.18 0.67 7.77
CA MET A 29 5.04 2.04 8.24
C MET A 29 3.64 2.24 8.83
N PRO A 30 3.54 2.86 10.01
CA PRO A 30 2.26 3.27 10.57
C PRO A 30 1.72 4.45 9.74
N GLU A 31 0.39 4.48 9.57
CA GLU A 31 -0.31 5.50 8.77
C GLU A 31 0.11 5.58 7.29
N ALA A 32 0.61 4.47 6.72
CA ALA A 32 0.91 4.43 5.30
C ALA A 32 -0.39 4.50 4.48
N VAL A 33 -0.33 5.17 3.33
CA VAL A 33 -1.37 5.13 2.31
C VAL A 33 -0.99 4.11 1.26
N CYS A 34 -1.94 3.24 0.93
CA CYS A 34 -1.81 2.28 -0.15
C CYS A 34 -1.87 3.02 -1.48
N CYS A 35 -0.89 2.79 -2.34
CA CYS A 35 -0.89 3.33 -3.68
C CYS A 35 -1.89 2.57 -4.58
N GLU A 36 -2.40 3.21 -5.63
CA GLU A 36 -3.35 2.58 -6.58
C GLU A 36 -2.68 1.51 -7.46
N ASP A 37 -1.37 1.32 -7.36
CA ASP A 37 -0.68 0.17 -7.93
C ASP A 37 -0.77 -1.07 -7.04
N PHE A 38 -1.30 -0.93 -5.81
CA PHE A 38 -1.52 -2.01 -4.86
C PHE A 38 -0.24 -2.81 -4.51
N VAL A 39 0.93 -2.26 -4.85
CA VAL A 39 2.25 -2.86 -4.64
C VAL A 39 3.10 -1.97 -3.73
N HIS A 40 2.92 -0.65 -3.82
CA HIS A 40 3.68 0.30 -3.03
C HIS A 40 2.83 0.93 -1.92
N CYS A 41 3.53 1.28 -0.85
CA CYS A 41 2.99 2.05 0.25
C CYS A 41 3.78 3.32 0.43
N CYS A 42 3.08 4.42 0.59
CA CYS A 42 3.67 5.72 0.85
C CYS A 42 3.33 6.16 2.28
N PRO A 43 4.22 6.89 2.97
CA PRO A 43 3.85 7.51 4.24
C PRO A 43 2.75 8.55 4.03
N LYS A 44 1.93 8.78 5.07
CA LYS A 44 0.85 9.78 5.08
C LYS A 44 1.33 11.13 4.52
N GLY A 45 0.62 11.64 3.50
CA GLY A 45 0.93 12.94 2.88
C GLY A 45 1.89 12.88 1.69
N LYS A 46 2.39 11.70 1.30
CA LYS A 46 3.05 11.51 0.01
C LYS A 46 2.04 11.03 -1.03
N LYS A 47 2.00 11.70 -2.18
CA LYS A 47 1.28 11.18 -3.35
C LYS A 47 2.09 10.06 -3.94
N CYS A 48 1.50 8.87 -4.00
CA CYS A 48 2.02 7.75 -4.79
C CYS A 48 2.18 8.21 -6.23
N ASN A 49 3.43 8.40 -6.65
CA ASN A 49 3.71 8.82 -8.01
C ASN A 49 3.91 7.57 -8.86
N LEU A 50 2.82 7.06 -9.41
CA LEU A 50 2.82 5.90 -10.33
C LEU A 50 3.49 6.22 -11.70
N VAL A 51 4.02 7.44 -11.86
CA VAL A 51 4.62 7.96 -13.10
C VAL A 51 6.14 7.71 -13.16
N ALA A 52 6.70 6.79 -12.39
CA ALA A 52 8.13 6.47 -12.54
C ALA A 52 8.46 5.66 -13.81
N LEU A 53 7.47 5.10 -14.52
CA LEU A 53 7.68 4.40 -15.81
C LEU A 53 6.97 5.02 -17.03
N ARG A 54 6.26 6.14 -16.87
CA ARG A 54 5.48 6.76 -17.96
C ARG A 54 5.96 8.14 -18.41
N ALA A 55 6.93 8.77 -17.72
CA ALA A 55 7.45 10.08 -18.11
C ALA A 55 8.73 10.07 -18.97
N LEU A 56 9.22 8.89 -19.40
CA LEU A 56 10.36 8.81 -20.32
C LEU A 56 10.00 8.45 -21.76
N LEU A 57 8.71 8.26 -22.09
CA LEU A 57 8.26 7.94 -23.44
C LEU A 57 6.92 8.61 -23.76
N SER A 58 6.93 9.90 -24.08
CA SER A 58 6.06 10.60 -25.05
C SER A 58 6.49 12.06 -25.16
#